data_AF-A0A818L629-F1
#
_entry.id   AF-A0A818L629-F1
#
_cell.length_a   1.000
_cell.length_b   1.000
_cell.length_c   1.000
_cell.angle_alpha   90.00
_cell.angle_beta   90.00
_cell.angle_gamma   90.00
#
_symmetry.space_group_name_H-M   'P 1'
#
loop_
_entity.id
_entity.type
_entity.pdbx_description
1 polymer ?
#
loop_
_entity_poly.entity_id
_entity_poly.type
_entity_poly.pdbx_seq_one_letter_code
_entity_poly.pdbx_strand_id
1 'polypeptide(L)'
;MSKKQPNKQHAISNTVTEAIDFIYQRLRADIFRLGSVTPSTSHIFFVFGASGDLAKKKIYPTLWWLYRDGLLPEHIRFIGYARSQITIEKIFENAAKYMKVQEDEREMYEKFVQINSYIAGSYDNGKDFEKLNAEANKLTKQQSAHRIFYLALPPSIYESVTELISEHCRPESPGWLRLIVEKPFGKNLESSNKLSLHLSKFFTEEEIYRIDHYLGKEMVQNIMVLRFANQILSRVWNRDSIAAIVIVFKEDIGTQGRGGYFDEFGIIRYDVVYLKMFQELF
;
A
#
# COMPACT_ATOMS: atom_id res chain seq x y z
N MET A 1 -51.00 20.75 -32.08
CA MET A 1 -49.56 20.47 -32.28
C MET A 1 -48.78 21.06 -31.10
N SER A 2 -48.41 20.26 -30.12
CA SER A 2 -47.53 20.68 -29.01
C SER A 2 -46.31 19.76 -29.01
N LYS A 3 -45.18 20.25 -29.50
CA LYS A 3 -43.90 19.53 -29.49
C LYS A 3 -43.30 19.70 -28.08
N LYS A 4 -43.32 18.64 -27.28
CA LYS A 4 -42.54 18.51 -26.04
C LYS A 4 -41.04 18.61 -26.38
N GLN A 5 -40.35 19.59 -25.81
CA GLN A 5 -38.88 19.64 -25.79
C GLN A 5 -38.36 18.53 -24.85
N PRO A 6 -37.30 17.78 -25.23
CA PRO A 6 -36.74 16.75 -24.36
C PRO A 6 -35.87 17.36 -23.25
N ASN A 7 -35.95 16.74 -22.07
CA ASN A 7 -35.28 17.07 -20.82
C ASN A 7 -33.76 17.25 -20.98
N LYS A 8 -33.27 18.49 -20.84
CA LYS A 8 -31.83 18.82 -20.84
C LYS A 8 -31.06 18.33 -19.59
N GLN A 9 -31.74 17.96 -18.50
CA GLN A 9 -31.06 17.55 -17.26
C GLN A 9 -30.46 16.13 -17.29
N HIS A 10 -31.04 15.19 -18.06
CA HIS A 10 -30.47 13.83 -18.19
C HIS A 10 -29.31 13.73 -19.18
N ALA A 11 -29.22 14.64 -20.15
CA ALA A 11 -28.09 14.66 -21.08
C ALA A 11 -26.80 15.14 -20.40
N ILE A 12 -26.91 16.07 -19.46
CA ILE A 12 -25.75 16.68 -18.78
C ILE A 12 -25.09 15.69 -17.80
N SER A 13 -25.86 14.86 -17.09
CA SER A 13 -25.28 13.86 -16.18
C SER A 13 -24.45 12.81 -16.90
N ASN A 14 -24.89 12.38 -18.09
CA ASN A 14 -24.15 11.39 -18.89
C ASN A 14 -22.83 11.96 -19.40
N THR A 15 -22.81 13.22 -19.87
CA THR A 15 -21.56 13.88 -20.30
C THR A 15 -20.55 14.08 -19.17
N VAL A 16 -20.98 14.28 -17.92
CA VAL A 16 -20.06 14.45 -16.79
C VAL A 16 -19.44 13.10 -16.42
N THR A 17 -20.23 12.02 -16.38
CA THR A 17 -19.70 10.66 -16.14
C THR A 17 -18.77 10.22 -17.27
N GLU A 18 -19.14 10.48 -18.53
CA GLU A 18 -18.29 10.22 -19.70
C GLU A 18 -16.99 11.04 -19.68
N ALA A 19 -17.06 12.31 -19.23
CA ALA A 19 -15.87 13.15 -19.07
C ALA A 19 -14.96 12.65 -17.95
N ILE A 20 -15.54 12.18 -16.83
CA ILE A 20 -14.80 11.58 -15.72
C ILE A 20 -14.15 10.27 -16.17
N ASP A 21 -14.87 9.39 -16.87
CA ASP A 21 -14.33 8.16 -17.44
C ASP A 21 -13.22 8.45 -18.47
N PHE A 22 -13.40 9.49 -19.29
CA PHE A 22 -12.38 9.94 -20.24
C PHE A 22 -11.13 10.46 -19.52
N ILE A 23 -11.29 11.22 -18.43
CA ILE A 23 -10.18 11.70 -17.60
C ILE A 23 -9.48 10.51 -16.91
N TYR A 24 -10.22 9.53 -16.39
CA TYR A 24 -9.65 8.30 -15.82
C TYR A 24 -8.91 7.47 -16.85
N GLN A 25 -9.44 7.33 -18.07
CA GLN A 25 -8.75 6.65 -19.16
C GLN A 25 -7.50 7.40 -19.60
N ARG A 26 -7.54 8.73 -19.63
CA ARG A 26 -6.39 9.57 -19.96
C ARG A 26 -5.31 9.49 -18.88
N LEU A 27 -5.70 9.55 -17.60
CA LEU A 27 -4.80 9.35 -16.46
C LEU A 27 -4.20 7.93 -16.48
N ARG A 28 -4.98 6.89 -16.78
CA ARG A 28 -4.45 5.54 -17.00
C ARG A 28 -3.43 5.53 -18.14
N ALA A 29 -3.75 6.13 -19.28
CA ALA A 29 -2.85 6.18 -20.42
C ALA A 29 -1.55 6.96 -20.12
N ASP A 30 -1.63 8.04 -19.35
CA ASP A 30 -0.48 8.86 -19.00
C ASP A 30 0.37 8.22 -17.89
N ILE A 31 -0.23 7.52 -16.92
CA ILE A 31 0.48 6.65 -15.95
C ILE A 31 1.21 5.51 -16.70
N PHE A 32 0.58 4.92 -17.71
CA PHE A 32 1.21 3.91 -18.57
C PHE A 32 2.28 4.47 -19.51
N ARG A 33 2.28 5.78 -19.79
CA ARG A 33 3.30 6.44 -20.65
C ARG A 33 4.51 6.94 -19.87
N LEU A 34 4.35 7.28 -18.59
CA LEU A 34 5.43 7.81 -17.74
C LEU A 34 6.34 6.73 -17.14
N GLY A 35 5.93 5.46 -17.16
CA GLY A 35 6.79 4.32 -16.88
C GLY A 35 6.65 3.31 -18.01
N SER A 36 7.76 2.83 -18.55
CA SER A 36 7.83 1.73 -19.50
C SER A 36 7.32 0.42 -18.89
N VAL A 37 6.02 0.33 -18.59
CA VAL A 37 5.37 -0.92 -18.23
C VAL A 37 5.01 -1.57 -19.56
N THR A 38 5.93 -2.38 -20.07
CA THR A 38 5.64 -3.28 -21.17
C THR A 38 4.43 -4.13 -20.76
N PRO A 39 3.35 -4.18 -21.57
CA PRO A 39 2.11 -4.90 -21.24
C PRO A 39 2.28 -6.41 -21.00
N SER A 40 3.48 -6.96 -21.18
CA SER A 40 3.81 -8.38 -21.00
C SER A 40 4.44 -8.75 -19.65
N THR A 41 4.68 -7.81 -18.73
CA THR A 41 5.41 -8.11 -17.49
C THR A 41 4.46 -8.42 -16.33
N SER A 42 4.55 -9.66 -15.82
CA SER A 42 3.77 -10.11 -14.68
C SER A 42 4.21 -9.41 -13.39
N HIS A 43 3.24 -9.12 -12.51
CA HIS A 43 3.49 -8.54 -11.19
C HIS A 43 3.01 -9.51 -10.11
N ILE A 44 3.80 -9.63 -9.05
CA ILE A 44 3.45 -10.44 -7.88
C ILE A 44 3.48 -9.54 -6.65
N PHE A 45 2.39 -9.55 -5.89
CA PHE A 45 2.29 -8.84 -4.63
C PHE A 45 2.22 -9.85 -3.48
N PHE A 46 3.28 -9.87 -2.68
CA PHE A 46 3.41 -10.74 -1.52
C PHE A 46 2.91 -10.02 -0.26
N VAL A 47 1.99 -10.66 0.46
CA VAL A 47 1.48 -10.17 1.76
C VAL A 47 2.06 -11.04 2.86
N PHE A 48 3.16 -10.60 3.48
CA PHE A 48 3.74 -11.28 4.64
C PHE A 48 2.92 -10.94 5.88
N GLY A 49 2.57 -11.95 6.67
CA GLY A 49 1.65 -11.77 7.79
C GLY A 49 0.19 -11.69 7.34
N ALA A 50 -0.17 -12.35 6.23
CA ALA A 50 -1.53 -12.38 5.69
C ALA A 50 -2.60 -12.83 6.71
N SER A 51 -2.24 -13.62 7.73
CA SER A 51 -3.14 -14.04 8.81
C SER A 51 -3.36 -12.98 9.90
N GLY A 52 -2.62 -11.87 9.88
CA GLY A 52 -2.67 -10.80 10.87
C GLY A 52 -3.86 -9.84 10.71
N ASP A 53 -4.08 -9.02 11.74
CA ASP A 53 -5.18 -8.05 11.77
C ASP A 53 -5.04 -6.94 10.72
N LEU A 54 -3.81 -6.45 10.50
CA LEU A 54 -3.56 -5.39 9.51
C LEU A 54 -3.91 -5.86 8.10
N ALA A 55 -3.53 -7.10 7.76
CA ALA A 55 -3.84 -7.69 6.47
C ALA A 55 -5.35 -7.78 6.24
N LYS A 56 -6.09 -8.32 7.21
CA LYS A 56 -7.56 -8.50 7.13
C LYS A 56 -8.33 -7.19 7.07
N LYS A 57 -7.91 -6.19 7.87
CA LYS A 57 -8.66 -4.93 8.05
C LYS A 57 -8.31 -3.85 7.03
N LYS A 58 -7.09 -3.87 6.46
CA LYS A 58 -6.57 -2.80 5.61
C LYS A 58 -6.00 -3.31 4.29
N ILE A 59 -5.06 -4.25 4.30
CA ILE A 59 -4.31 -4.62 3.08
C ILE A 59 -5.25 -5.28 2.05
N TYR A 60 -5.91 -6.39 2.42
CA TYR A 60 -6.81 -7.09 1.49
C TYR A 60 -7.98 -6.21 1.01
N PRO A 61 -8.66 -5.42 1.88
CA PRO A 61 -9.65 -4.44 1.42
C PRO A 61 -9.11 -3.40 0.43
N THR A 62 -7.93 -2.83 0.69
CA THR A 62 -7.31 -1.87 -0.23
C THR A 62 -6.94 -2.51 -1.56
N LEU A 63 -6.39 -3.73 -1.55
CA LEU A 63 -6.08 -4.47 -2.78
C LEU A 63 -7.34 -4.79 -3.59
N TRP A 64 -8.44 -5.13 -2.92
CA TRP A 64 -9.74 -5.31 -3.55
C TRP A 64 -10.23 -4.01 -4.21
N TRP A 65 -10.19 -2.88 -3.51
CA TRP A 65 -10.62 -1.59 -4.08
C TRP A 65 -9.76 -1.19 -5.28
N LEU A 66 -8.44 -1.39 -5.23
CA LEU A 66 -7.55 -1.15 -6.37
C LEU A 66 -7.85 -2.06 -7.57
N TYR A 67 -8.24 -3.32 -7.31
CA TYR A 67 -8.63 -4.27 -8.34
C TYR A 67 -9.96 -3.89 -9.00
N ARG A 68 -10.96 -3.56 -8.18
CA ARG A 68 -12.27 -3.07 -8.65
C ARG A 68 -12.12 -1.81 -9.50
N ASP A 69 -11.29 -0.87 -9.04
CA ASP A 69 -11.07 0.40 -9.74
C ASP A 69 -10.13 0.24 -10.95
N GLY A 70 -9.68 -0.99 -11.27
CA GLY A 70 -8.82 -1.31 -12.41
C GLY A 70 -7.52 -0.50 -12.45
N LEU A 71 -6.96 -0.19 -11.28
CA LEU A 71 -5.70 0.53 -11.13
C LEU A 71 -4.49 -0.42 -11.09
N LEU A 72 -4.74 -1.72 -11.14
CA LEU A 72 -3.72 -2.76 -11.13
C LEU A 72 -3.39 -3.24 -12.55
N PRO A 73 -2.16 -3.71 -12.79
CA PRO A 73 -1.81 -4.36 -14.05
C PRO A 73 -2.66 -5.60 -14.33
N GLU A 74 -2.91 -5.88 -15.62
CA GLU A 74 -3.73 -7.04 -16.03
C GLU A 74 -3.17 -8.40 -15.57
N HIS A 75 -1.83 -8.51 -15.50
CA HIS A 75 -1.12 -9.73 -15.08
C HIS A 75 -0.59 -9.63 -13.65
N ILE A 76 -1.48 -9.38 -12.69
CA ILE A 76 -1.13 -9.37 -11.26
C ILE A 76 -1.54 -10.66 -10.54
N ARG A 77 -0.68 -11.14 -9.65
CA ARG A 77 -0.93 -12.24 -8.72
C ARG A 77 -0.69 -11.79 -7.30
N PHE A 78 -1.51 -12.29 -6.38
CA PHE A 78 -1.37 -12.00 -4.95
C PHE A 78 -0.98 -13.27 -4.21
N ILE A 79 0.04 -13.20 -3.37
CA ILE A 79 0.51 -14.35 -2.59
C ILE A 79 0.55 -13.96 -1.12
N GLY A 80 -0.36 -14.52 -0.32
CA GLY A 80 -0.31 -14.40 1.13
C GLY A 80 0.70 -15.39 1.72
N TYR A 81 1.52 -14.93 2.67
CA TYR A 81 2.50 -15.76 3.36
C TYR A 81 2.38 -15.59 4.87
N ALA A 82 2.15 -16.68 5.59
CA ALA A 82 2.24 -16.68 7.06
C ALA A 82 2.48 -18.07 7.65
N ARG A 83 2.84 -18.10 8.95
CA ARG A 83 3.07 -19.36 9.70
C ARG A 83 1.81 -20.21 9.88
N SER A 84 0.64 -19.58 9.89
CA SER A 84 -0.62 -20.26 10.16
C SER A 84 -1.06 -21.08 8.95
N GLN A 85 -1.52 -22.31 9.15
CA GLN A 85 -2.02 -23.14 8.05
C GLN A 85 -3.51 -22.84 7.83
N ILE A 86 -3.80 -21.83 7.02
CA ILE A 86 -5.15 -21.31 6.76
C ILE A 86 -5.42 -21.36 5.26
N THR A 87 -6.66 -21.63 4.86
CA THR A 87 -7.04 -21.58 3.45
C THR A 87 -7.40 -20.16 3.02
N ILE A 88 -7.31 -19.90 1.72
CA ILE A 88 -7.53 -18.55 1.19
C ILE A 88 -8.98 -18.11 1.39
N GLU A 89 -9.94 -19.03 1.28
CA GLU A 89 -11.36 -18.78 1.51
C GLU A 89 -11.59 -18.25 2.92
N LYS A 90 -10.88 -18.78 3.91
CA LYS A 90 -11.00 -18.33 5.30
C LYS A 90 -10.40 -16.94 5.52
N ILE A 91 -9.34 -16.58 4.79
CA ILE A 91 -8.78 -15.22 4.82
C ILE A 91 -9.80 -14.24 4.26
N PHE A 92 -10.39 -14.57 3.11
CA PHE A 92 -11.39 -13.75 2.45
C PHE A 92 -12.70 -13.65 3.22
N GLU A 93 -13.18 -14.73 3.84
CA GLU A 93 -14.37 -14.70 4.70
C GLU A 93 -14.20 -13.72 5.87
N ASN A 94 -12.99 -13.69 6.46
CA ASN A 94 -12.69 -12.75 7.54
C ASN A 94 -12.54 -11.30 7.04
N ALA A 95 -12.00 -11.12 5.83
CA ALA A 95 -11.78 -9.80 5.23
C ALA A 95 -13.02 -9.21 4.56
N ALA A 96 -14.00 -10.05 4.17
CA ALA A 96 -15.22 -9.66 3.46
C ALA A 96 -16.00 -8.56 4.21
N LYS A 97 -16.00 -8.62 5.54
CA LYS A 97 -16.61 -7.60 6.43
C LYS A 97 -16.06 -6.19 6.20
N TYR A 98 -14.80 -6.08 5.80
CA TYR A 98 -14.10 -4.80 5.61
C TYR A 98 -14.04 -4.37 4.14
N MET A 99 -14.19 -5.30 3.20
CA MET A 99 -14.16 -5.04 1.76
C MET A 99 -15.41 -4.29 1.26
N LYS A 100 -16.56 -4.45 1.93
CA LYS A 100 -17.84 -3.83 1.57
C LYS A 100 -18.20 -4.07 0.08
N VAL A 101 -18.09 -5.32 -0.35
CA VAL A 101 -18.40 -5.76 -1.73
C VAL A 101 -19.88 -5.52 -2.01
N GLN A 102 -20.19 -4.85 -3.12
CA GLN A 102 -21.57 -4.65 -3.58
C GLN A 102 -22.07 -5.86 -4.38
N GLU A 103 -23.39 -6.02 -4.53
CA GLU A 103 -23.97 -7.20 -5.19
C GLU A 103 -23.60 -7.29 -6.68
N ASP A 104 -23.47 -6.15 -7.35
CA ASP A 104 -23.05 -6.01 -8.74
C ASP A 104 -21.55 -6.29 -8.95
N GLU A 105 -20.74 -6.27 -7.89
CA GLU A 105 -19.29 -6.50 -7.94
C GLU A 105 -18.91 -7.97 -7.68
N ARG A 106 -19.88 -8.85 -7.44
CA ARG A 106 -19.64 -10.22 -6.96
C ARG A 106 -18.82 -11.08 -7.93
N GLU A 107 -19.05 -10.96 -9.24
CA GLU A 107 -18.27 -11.68 -10.25
C GLU A 107 -16.80 -11.23 -10.27
N MET A 108 -16.55 -9.92 -10.10
CA MET A 108 -15.19 -9.38 -9.99
C MET A 108 -14.51 -9.86 -8.70
N TYR A 109 -15.28 -9.94 -7.61
CA TYR A 109 -14.79 -10.45 -6.34
C TYR A 109 -14.38 -11.92 -6.43
N GLU A 110 -15.17 -12.77 -7.09
CA GLU A 110 -14.82 -14.17 -7.29
C GLU A 110 -13.54 -14.33 -8.13
N LYS A 111 -13.38 -13.52 -9.20
CA LYS A 111 -12.13 -13.45 -9.96
C LYS A 111 -10.96 -12.99 -9.09
N PHE A 112 -11.18 -11.99 -8.22
CA PHE A 112 -10.16 -11.52 -7.28
C PHE A 112 -9.72 -12.65 -6.33
N VAL A 113 -10.65 -13.41 -5.76
CA VAL A 113 -10.31 -14.55 -4.88
C VAL A 113 -9.48 -15.59 -5.64
N GLN A 114 -9.78 -15.87 -6.91
CA GLN A 114 -9.05 -16.83 -7.74
C GLN A 114 -7.62 -16.41 -8.11
N ILE A 115 -7.33 -15.10 -8.23
CA ILE A 115 -5.97 -14.62 -8.50
C ILE A 115 -5.09 -14.57 -7.26
N ASN A 116 -5.68 -14.71 -6.07
CA ASN A 116 -4.96 -14.80 -4.82
C ASN A 116 -4.50 -16.25 -4.58
N SER A 117 -3.35 -16.41 -3.94
CA SER A 117 -2.82 -17.69 -3.49
C SER A 117 -2.28 -17.54 -2.07
N TYR A 118 -2.21 -18.63 -1.32
CA TYR A 118 -1.71 -18.62 0.05
C TYR A 118 -0.68 -19.73 0.26
N ILE A 119 0.44 -19.38 0.90
CA ILE A 119 1.53 -20.30 1.21
C ILE A 119 1.81 -20.21 2.71
N ALA A 120 1.79 -21.36 3.38
CA ALA A 120 2.17 -21.45 4.78
C ALA A 120 3.68 -21.75 4.89
N GLY A 121 4.40 -20.99 5.72
CA GLY A 121 5.83 -21.20 5.93
C GLY A 121 6.40 -20.39 7.10
N SER A 122 7.61 -20.75 7.54
CA SER A 122 8.31 -20.04 8.61
C SER A 122 9.03 -18.80 8.10
N TYR A 123 9.29 -17.84 8.97
CA TYR A 123 10.05 -16.63 8.64
C TYR A 123 11.56 -16.78 8.83
N ASP A 124 12.00 -17.91 9.41
CA ASP A 124 13.39 -18.13 9.81
C ASP A 124 14.08 -19.24 9.00
N ASN A 125 13.40 -19.81 8.01
CA ASN A 125 13.86 -20.98 7.27
C ASN A 125 13.98 -20.70 5.77
N GLY A 126 15.20 -20.66 5.24
CA GLY A 126 15.47 -20.41 3.81
C GLY A 126 14.77 -21.39 2.86
N LYS A 127 14.58 -22.65 3.27
CA LYS A 127 13.86 -23.65 2.45
C LYS A 127 12.41 -23.25 2.14
N ASP A 128 11.75 -22.54 3.06
CA ASP A 128 10.37 -22.09 2.82
C ASP A 128 10.33 -20.89 1.88
N PHE A 129 11.37 -20.05 1.87
CA PHE A 129 11.54 -18.97 0.89
C PHE A 129 11.89 -19.51 -0.50
N GLU A 130 12.67 -20.59 -0.60
CA GLU A 130 12.90 -21.28 -1.88
C GLU A 130 11.60 -21.84 -2.47
N LYS A 131 10.76 -22.46 -1.64
CA LYS A 131 9.41 -22.91 -2.06
C LYS A 131 8.54 -21.73 -2.49
N LEU A 132 8.57 -20.62 -1.75
CA LEU A 132 7.85 -19.39 -2.10
C LEU A 132 8.27 -18.87 -3.47
N ASN A 133 9.58 -18.83 -3.74
CA ASN A 133 10.13 -18.41 -5.03
C ASN A 133 9.72 -19.37 -6.16
N ALA A 134 9.77 -20.68 -5.92
CA ALA A 134 9.37 -21.70 -6.90
C ALA A 134 7.88 -21.58 -7.27
N GLU A 135 6.99 -21.43 -6.28
CA GLU A 135 5.56 -21.24 -6.51
C GLU A 135 5.27 -19.90 -7.21
N ALA A 136 5.97 -18.83 -6.82
CA ALA A 136 5.85 -17.54 -7.49
C ALA A 136 6.19 -17.63 -8.99
N ASN A 137 7.31 -18.28 -9.32
CA ASN A 137 7.76 -18.49 -10.71
C ASN A 137 6.80 -19.39 -11.49
N LYS A 138 6.20 -20.39 -10.84
CA LYS A 138 5.21 -21.28 -11.45
C LYS A 138 3.91 -20.53 -11.79
N LEU A 139 3.47 -19.62 -10.91
CA LEU A 139 2.24 -18.83 -11.09
C LEU A 139 2.37 -17.80 -12.20
N THR A 140 3.53 -17.16 -12.35
CA THR A 140 3.78 -16.17 -13.42
C THR A 140 4.28 -16.80 -14.71
N LYS A 141 4.76 -18.05 -14.67
CA LYS A 141 5.49 -18.70 -15.78
C LYS A 141 6.67 -17.84 -16.28
N GLN A 142 7.15 -16.91 -15.46
CA GLN A 142 8.18 -15.92 -15.77
C GLN A 142 9.04 -15.69 -14.53
N GLN A 143 10.35 -15.86 -14.67
CA GLN A 143 11.31 -15.61 -13.58
C GLN A 143 11.60 -14.12 -13.36
N SER A 144 11.31 -13.28 -14.35
CA SER A 144 11.52 -11.83 -14.34
C SER A 144 10.27 -11.01 -13.92
N ALA A 145 9.27 -11.65 -13.31
CA ALA A 145 8.10 -10.95 -12.80
C ALA A 145 8.50 -9.92 -11.74
N HIS A 146 7.89 -8.73 -11.80
CA HIS A 146 8.10 -7.69 -10.79
C HIS A 146 7.51 -8.13 -9.45
N ARG A 147 8.21 -7.89 -8.34
CA ARG A 147 7.83 -8.39 -7.03
C ARG A 147 7.70 -7.27 -6.02
N ILE A 148 6.55 -7.19 -5.36
CA ILE A 148 6.29 -6.26 -4.26
C ILE A 148 6.10 -7.08 -2.99
N PHE A 149 6.89 -6.82 -1.96
CA PHE A 149 6.84 -7.49 -0.67
C PHE A 149 6.27 -6.56 0.38
N TYR A 150 5.06 -6.83 0.85
CA TYR A 150 4.45 -6.09 1.96
C TYR A 150 4.71 -6.80 3.28
N LEU A 151 5.51 -6.19 4.15
CA LEU A 151 5.84 -6.72 5.47
C LEU A 151 4.82 -6.27 6.53
N ALA A 152 3.72 -7.01 6.67
CA ALA A 152 2.78 -6.83 7.79
C ALA A 152 3.17 -7.72 8.98
N LEU A 153 4.43 -7.62 9.40
CA LEU A 153 5.04 -8.45 10.45
C LEU A 153 5.46 -7.59 11.65
N PRO A 154 5.66 -8.19 12.84
CA PRO A 154 6.29 -7.48 13.95
C PRO A 154 7.77 -7.18 13.64
N PRO A 155 8.33 -6.08 14.19
CA PRO A 155 9.69 -5.62 13.89
C PRO A 155 10.78 -6.63 14.30
N SER A 156 10.50 -7.54 15.23
CA SER A 156 11.44 -8.56 15.69
C SER A 156 11.86 -9.56 14.60
N ILE A 157 11.06 -9.70 13.53
CA ILE A 157 11.26 -10.68 12.46
C ILE A 157 11.74 -10.00 11.16
N TYR A 158 11.81 -8.66 11.13
CA TYR A 158 12.17 -7.91 9.93
C TYR A 158 13.58 -8.23 9.45
N GLU A 159 14.57 -8.28 10.35
CA GLU A 159 15.97 -8.51 9.98
C GLU A 159 16.12 -9.86 9.24
N SER A 160 15.58 -10.93 9.81
CA SER A 160 15.64 -12.28 9.23
C SER A 160 14.86 -12.40 7.91
N VAL A 161 13.66 -11.81 7.83
CA VAL A 161 12.85 -11.89 6.60
C VAL A 161 13.49 -11.12 5.46
N THR A 162 14.07 -9.95 5.73
CA THR A 162 14.67 -9.10 4.70
C THR A 162 15.93 -9.73 4.11
N GLU A 163 16.74 -10.38 4.93
CA GLU A 163 17.88 -11.18 4.50
C GLU A 163 17.44 -12.34 3.59
N LEU A 164 16.49 -13.16 4.05
CA LEU A 164 15.99 -14.32 3.28
C LEU A 164 15.28 -13.92 1.97
N ILE A 165 14.57 -12.78 1.94
CA ILE A 165 13.98 -12.25 0.72
C ILE A 165 15.07 -11.87 -0.29
N SER A 166 16.12 -11.20 0.18
CA SER A 166 17.22 -10.78 -0.68
C SER A 166 17.97 -11.97 -1.28
N GLU A 167 18.17 -13.03 -0.51
CA GLU A 167 18.92 -14.22 -0.95
C GLU A 167 18.12 -15.12 -1.90
N HIS A 168 16.84 -15.39 -1.59
CA HIS A 168 16.07 -16.43 -2.27
C HIS A 168 14.96 -15.91 -3.19
N CYS A 169 14.51 -14.67 -3.00
CA CYS A 169 13.28 -14.16 -3.64
C CYS A 169 13.53 -12.96 -4.57
N ARG A 170 14.78 -12.64 -4.89
CA ARG A 170 15.10 -11.59 -5.87
C ARG A 170 14.77 -12.06 -7.30
N PRO A 171 13.99 -11.29 -8.08
CA PRO A 171 13.67 -11.66 -9.46
C PRO A 171 14.88 -11.51 -10.39
N GLU A 172 14.87 -12.24 -11.50
CA GLU A 172 15.89 -12.07 -12.54
C GLU A 172 15.62 -10.80 -13.36
N SER A 173 16.69 -10.16 -13.85
CA SER A 173 16.59 -8.97 -14.72
C SER A 173 15.76 -9.30 -15.98
N PRO A 174 14.82 -8.44 -16.42
CA PRO A 174 14.56 -7.05 -16.03
C PRO A 174 13.56 -6.85 -14.86
N GLY A 175 13.25 -7.90 -14.11
CA GLY A 175 12.39 -7.82 -12.93
C GLY A 175 12.97 -6.91 -11.85
N TRP A 176 12.10 -6.23 -11.11
CA TRP A 176 12.49 -5.38 -9.98
C TRP A 176 11.79 -5.86 -8.71
N LEU A 177 12.39 -5.55 -7.57
CA LEU A 177 11.88 -5.88 -6.25
C LEU A 177 11.58 -4.59 -5.49
N ARG A 178 10.41 -4.49 -4.86
CA ARG A 178 10.08 -3.41 -3.93
C ARG A 178 9.65 -3.97 -2.59
N LEU A 179 10.18 -3.43 -1.52
CA LEU A 179 9.91 -3.81 -0.15
C LEU A 179 9.10 -2.70 0.53
N ILE A 180 7.89 -3.03 0.97
CA ILE A 180 7.02 -2.14 1.74
C ILE A 180 7.16 -2.51 3.21
N VAL A 181 7.64 -1.55 4.01
CA VAL A 181 7.95 -1.73 5.44
C VAL A 181 7.03 -0.85 6.28
N GLU A 182 6.39 -1.46 7.27
CA GLU A 182 5.52 -0.79 8.23
C GLU A 182 6.27 -0.35 9.49
N LYS A 183 5.74 0.69 10.15
CA LYS A 183 6.23 1.17 11.44
C LYS A 183 6.09 0.08 12.54
N PRO A 184 6.96 0.05 13.56
CA PRO A 184 7.97 1.05 13.93
C PRO A 184 9.36 0.81 13.30
N PHE A 185 10.02 1.91 12.87
CA PHE A 185 11.38 1.91 12.32
C PHE A 185 12.46 1.99 13.43
N GLY A 186 12.33 1.16 14.47
CA GLY A 186 13.18 1.24 15.68
C GLY A 186 12.56 2.07 16.82
N LYS A 187 13.19 2.02 17.99
CA LYS A 187 12.74 2.70 19.23
C LYS A 187 13.50 3.99 19.54
N ASN A 188 14.71 4.13 19.01
CA ASN A 188 15.64 5.24 19.22
C ASN A 188 16.52 5.44 17.97
N LEU A 189 17.27 6.53 17.91
CA LEU A 189 18.17 6.84 16.78
C LEU A 189 19.11 5.67 16.47
N GLU A 190 19.67 5.05 17.51
CA GLU A 190 20.61 3.94 17.37
C GLU A 190 19.97 2.69 16.73
N SER A 191 18.79 2.28 17.19
CA SER A 191 18.04 1.14 16.63
C SER A 191 17.49 1.44 15.23
N SER A 192 17.06 2.68 14.96
CA SER A 192 16.67 3.11 13.62
C SER A 192 17.85 3.06 12.65
N ASN A 193 19.02 3.53 13.09
CA ASN A 193 20.25 3.45 12.30
C ASN A 193 20.66 2.00 12.07
N LYS A 194 20.57 1.14 13.09
CA LYS A 194 20.86 -0.30 12.93
C LYS A 194 19.94 -0.95 11.89
N LEU A 195 18.64 -0.70 11.97
CA LEU A 195 17.67 -1.23 11.00
C LEU A 195 17.93 -0.67 9.59
N SER A 196 18.22 0.62 9.48
CA SER A 196 18.48 1.27 8.19
C SER A 196 19.76 0.73 7.54
N LEU A 197 20.83 0.56 8.34
CA LEU A 197 22.10 -0.04 7.90
C LEU A 197 21.93 -1.52 7.52
N HIS A 198 21.04 -2.25 8.19
CA HIS A 198 20.70 -3.62 7.80
C HIS A 198 20.00 -3.65 6.45
N LEU A 199 18.94 -2.85 6.28
CA LEU A 199 18.18 -2.79 5.03
C LEU A 199 19.03 -2.33 3.85
N SER A 200 19.90 -1.33 4.05
CA SER A 200 20.77 -0.79 2.99
C SER A 200 21.83 -1.77 2.49
N LYS A 201 22.13 -2.84 3.24
CA LYS A 201 23.05 -3.90 2.78
C LYS A 201 22.42 -4.79 1.72
N PHE A 202 21.12 -5.00 1.79
CA PHE A 202 20.39 -5.96 0.95
C PHE A 202 19.59 -5.29 -0.16
N PHE A 203 19.10 -4.08 0.10
CA PHE A 203 18.22 -3.34 -0.80
C PHE A 203 18.77 -1.94 -1.07
N THR A 204 18.54 -1.48 -2.29
CA THR A 204 18.78 -0.07 -2.64
C THR A 204 17.63 0.79 -2.14
N GLU A 205 17.88 2.08 -1.92
CA GLU A 205 16.87 2.98 -1.33
C GLU A 205 15.63 3.13 -2.24
N GLU A 206 15.79 2.99 -3.56
CA GLU A 206 14.68 3.00 -4.53
C GLU A 206 13.75 1.78 -4.41
N GLU A 207 14.24 0.69 -3.83
CA GLU A 207 13.49 -0.54 -3.59
C GLU A 207 12.73 -0.48 -2.25
N ILE A 208 13.09 0.42 -1.33
CA ILE A 208 12.53 0.47 0.02
C ILE A 208 11.42 1.53 0.12
N TYR A 209 10.21 1.08 0.45
CA TYR A 209 9.03 1.91 0.66
C TYR A 209 8.63 1.86 2.13
N ARG A 210 9.00 2.90 2.89
CA ARG A 210 8.63 3.04 4.30
C ARG A 210 7.26 3.67 4.40
N ILE A 211 6.28 2.96 4.95
CA ILE A 211 4.91 3.45 5.04
C ILE A 211 4.74 4.41 6.23
N ASP A 212 4.32 5.63 5.91
CA ASP A 212 3.51 6.45 6.80
C ASP A 212 2.14 6.68 6.14
N HIS A 213 1.09 6.13 6.74
CA HIS A 213 -0.27 6.20 6.21
C HIS A 213 -0.86 7.62 6.25
N TYR A 214 -0.25 8.58 6.97
CA TYR A 214 -0.70 9.98 6.95
C TYR A 214 -0.32 10.68 5.65
N LEU A 215 0.82 10.33 5.04
CA LEU A 215 1.21 10.83 3.72
C LEU A 215 0.25 10.41 2.61
N GLY A 216 -0.51 9.34 2.83
CA GLY A 216 -1.56 8.89 1.92
C GLY A 216 -2.90 9.63 2.08
N LYS A 217 -3.03 10.52 3.07
CA LYS A 217 -4.28 11.29 3.26
C LYS A 217 -4.35 12.42 2.24
N GLU A 218 -5.51 12.54 1.62
CA GLU A 218 -5.80 13.57 0.61
C GLU A 218 -5.42 14.99 1.06
N MET A 219 -5.81 15.36 2.29
CA MET A 219 -5.51 16.69 2.83
C MET A 219 -4.01 16.94 3.03
N VAL A 220 -3.23 15.91 3.35
CA VAL A 220 -1.77 16.03 3.54
C VAL A 220 -1.09 16.23 2.18
N GLN A 221 -1.49 15.46 1.16
CA GLN A 221 -0.98 15.63 -0.21
C GLN A 221 -1.34 17.00 -0.80
N ASN A 222 -2.53 17.51 -0.47
CA ASN A 222 -3.00 18.81 -0.90
C ASN A 222 -2.17 19.98 -0.35
N ILE A 223 -1.41 19.81 0.74
CA ILE A 223 -0.53 20.86 1.27
C ILE A 223 0.50 21.30 0.21
N MET A 224 1.09 20.35 -0.53
CA MET A 224 2.05 20.68 -1.59
C MET A 224 1.39 21.49 -2.72
N VAL A 225 0.20 21.08 -3.16
CA VAL A 225 -0.56 21.80 -4.19
C VAL A 225 -0.94 23.19 -3.70
N LEU A 226 -1.42 23.33 -2.47
CA LEU A 226 -1.79 24.62 -1.90
C LEU A 226 -0.59 25.58 -1.83
N ARG A 227 0.57 25.08 -1.37
CA ARG A 227 1.80 25.88 -1.24
C ARG A 227 2.38 26.32 -2.58
N PHE A 228 2.46 25.43 -3.57
CA PHE A 228 3.23 25.70 -4.79
C PHE A 228 2.38 26.07 -6.01
N ALA A 229 1.11 25.64 -6.09
CA ALA A 229 0.25 25.99 -7.21
C ALA A 229 -0.37 27.39 -7.08
N ASN A 230 -0.41 27.96 -5.88
CA ASN A 230 -1.01 29.27 -5.61
C ASN A 230 0.06 30.34 -5.40
N GLN A 231 0.17 31.29 -6.34
CA GLN A 231 1.14 32.40 -6.25
C GLN A 231 0.95 33.29 -5.02
N ILE A 232 -0.28 33.39 -4.50
CA ILE A 232 -0.58 34.17 -3.31
C ILE A 232 0.00 33.45 -2.08
N LEU A 233 -0.36 32.18 -1.89
CA LEU A 233 0.10 31.40 -0.74
C LEU A 233 1.62 31.23 -0.77
N SER A 234 2.23 31.03 -1.94
CA SER A 234 3.68 30.90 -2.05
C SER A 234 4.45 32.16 -1.62
N ARG A 235 3.89 33.35 -1.83
CA ARG A 235 4.49 34.63 -1.40
C ARG A 235 4.35 34.89 0.09
N VAL A 236 3.26 34.44 0.70
CA VAL A 236 2.94 34.65 2.12
C VAL A 236 3.54 33.51 2.98
N TRP A 237 4.06 32.44 2.36
CA TRP A 237 4.69 31.31 3.07
C TRP A 237 6.12 31.60 3.53
N ASN A 238 6.30 32.63 4.37
CA ASN A 238 7.59 33.01 4.94
C ASN A 238 7.46 33.53 6.38
N ARG A 239 8.60 33.68 7.06
CA ARG A 239 8.68 34.19 8.44
C ARG A 239 8.20 35.64 8.60
N ASP A 240 8.16 36.40 7.51
CA ASP A 240 7.74 37.80 7.54
C ASP A 240 6.21 37.93 7.60
N SER A 241 5.48 36.90 7.16
CA SER A 241 4.02 36.89 7.10
C SER A 241 3.36 35.88 8.06
N ILE A 242 4.06 34.81 8.46
CA ILE A 242 3.53 33.76 9.34
C ILE A 242 4.06 33.96 10.76
N ALA A 243 3.16 34.20 11.72
CA ALA A 243 3.51 34.33 13.14
C ALA A 243 3.79 32.99 13.83
N ALA A 244 2.99 31.96 13.55
CA ALA A 244 3.17 30.61 14.09
C ALA A 244 2.44 29.57 13.23
N ILE A 245 2.98 28.34 13.22
CA ILE A 245 2.33 27.17 12.62
C ILE A 245 1.93 26.24 13.77
N VAL A 246 0.65 25.88 13.83
CA VAL A 246 0.10 25.00 14.87
C VAL A 246 -0.45 23.75 14.22
N ILE A 247 0.16 22.61 14.52
CA ILE A 247 -0.29 21.30 14.07
C ILE A 247 -0.99 20.63 15.26
N VAL A 248 -2.28 20.30 15.09
CA VAL A 248 -3.12 19.75 16.16
C VAL A 248 -3.54 18.34 15.80
N PHE A 249 -3.18 17.39 16.65
CA PHE A 249 -3.66 16.02 16.58
C PHE A 249 -4.51 15.71 17.80
N LYS A 250 -5.77 15.33 17.58
CA LYS A 250 -6.72 14.98 18.63
C LYS A 250 -7.38 13.64 18.28
N GLU A 251 -7.44 12.76 19.26
CA GLU A 251 -8.17 11.50 19.17
C GLU A 251 -9.17 11.45 20.33
N ASP A 252 -10.43 11.15 20.02
CA ASP A 252 -11.49 11.01 21.02
C ASP A 252 -11.51 9.61 21.66
N ILE A 253 -10.54 8.77 21.30
CA ILE A 253 -10.39 7.39 21.79
C ILE A 253 -9.21 7.29 22.76
N GLY A 254 -9.45 6.65 23.91
CA GLY A 254 -8.38 6.33 24.88
C GLY A 254 -7.51 5.14 24.43
N THR A 255 -6.70 4.58 25.34
CA THR A 255 -5.76 3.49 25.03
C THR A 255 -6.41 2.13 24.70
N GLN A 256 -7.74 2.01 24.72
CA GLN A 256 -8.55 0.84 24.27
C GLN A 256 -7.86 -0.54 24.39
N GLY A 257 -7.33 -0.88 25.57
CA GLY A 257 -6.69 -2.19 25.82
C GLY A 257 -5.28 -2.38 25.23
N ARG A 258 -4.72 -1.38 24.55
CA ARG A 258 -3.32 -1.32 24.07
C ARG A 258 -2.37 -0.61 25.03
N GLY A 259 -2.78 -0.42 26.28
CA GLY A 259 -2.02 0.32 27.30
C GLY A 259 -0.58 -0.14 27.45
N GLY A 260 -0.32 -1.46 27.46
CA GLY A 260 1.05 -1.99 27.58
C GLY A 260 1.99 -1.62 26.42
N TYR A 261 1.47 -1.54 25.19
CA TYR A 261 2.26 -1.07 24.04
C TYR A 261 2.38 0.46 24.03
N PHE A 262 1.39 1.17 24.53
CA PHE A 262 1.44 2.64 24.62
C PHE A 262 2.40 3.11 25.73
N ASP A 263 2.54 2.35 26.80
CA ASP A 263 3.40 2.67 27.95
C ASP A 263 4.89 2.55 27.61
N GLU A 264 5.29 1.56 26.80
CA GLU A 264 6.68 1.39 26.36
C GLU A 264 7.19 2.49 25.40
N PHE A 265 6.28 3.11 24.62
CA PHE A 265 6.66 3.98 23.51
C PHE A 265 6.18 5.43 23.69
N GLY A 266 5.04 5.67 24.35
CA GLY A 266 4.45 6.99 24.56
C GLY A 266 3.97 7.70 23.28
N ILE A 267 3.24 8.81 23.46
CA ILE A 267 2.62 9.56 22.35
C ILE A 267 3.62 10.22 21.39
N ILE A 268 4.81 10.57 21.90
CA ILE A 268 5.86 11.23 21.11
C ILE A 268 6.48 10.24 20.10
N ARG A 269 6.63 8.95 20.48
CA ARG A 269 7.37 7.97 19.66
C ARG A 269 6.45 7.05 18.86
N TYR A 270 5.31 6.62 19.41
CA TYR A 270 4.51 5.58 18.75
C TYR A 270 3.58 6.14 17.67
N ASP A 271 3.01 7.34 17.89
CA ASP A 271 1.83 7.71 17.14
C ASP A 271 1.79 9.07 16.48
N VAL A 272 2.57 10.09 16.82
CA VAL A 272 2.22 11.41 16.22
C VAL A 272 3.41 12.29 15.91
N VAL A 273 4.32 12.48 16.85
CA VAL A 273 5.22 13.63 16.75
C VAL A 273 6.38 13.36 15.78
N TYR A 274 7.14 12.29 15.96
CA TYR A 274 8.38 12.08 15.19
C TYR A 274 8.18 11.75 13.71
N LEU A 275 7.13 10.99 13.36
CA LEU A 275 6.89 10.57 11.99
C LEU A 275 5.84 11.49 11.33
N LYS A 276 4.67 11.65 11.96
CA LYS A 276 3.54 12.35 11.34
C LYS A 276 3.72 13.87 11.30
N MET A 277 4.06 14.50 12.43
CA MET A 277 4.20 15.96 12.49
C MET A 277 5.47 16.47 11.80
N PHE A 278 6.61 15.78 11.94
CA PHE A 278 7.82 16.20 11.23
C PHE A 278 7.69 16.07 9.72
N GLN A 279 7.04 15.02 9.20
CA GLN A 279 6.80 14.92 7.77
C GLN A 279 5.80 15.96 7.26
N GLU A 280 4.76 16.31 8.03
CA GLU A 280 3.87 17.43 7.69
C GLU A 280 4.57 18.80 7.77
N LEU A 281 5.65 18.94 8.55
CA LEU A 281 6.46 20.15 8.62
C LEU A 281 7.37 20.34 7.39
N PHE A 282 7.77 19.26 6.70
CA PHE A 282 8.60 19.30 5.49
C PHE A 282 7.74 19.48 4.23
#